data_AF-A0A961ZZ36-F1
#
_entry.id   AF-A0A961ZZ36-F1
#
_cell.length_a   1.000
_cell.length_b   1.000
_cell.length_c   1.000
_cell.angle_alpha   90.00
_cell.angle_beta   90.00
_cell.angle_gamma   90.00
#
_symmetry.space_group_name_H-M   'P 1'
#
loop_
_entity.id
_entity.type
_entity.pdbx_description
1 polymer ?
#
loop_
_entity_poly.entity_id
_entity_poly.type
_entity_poly.pdbx_seq_one_letter_code
_entity_poly.pdbx_strand_id
1 'polypeptide(L)'
;MRIDVYNRLFAMQASRRSILQGAAASILSACSLSACSDDGPGKFILAKKSNANSKVQILTERYENNLRALADYLPITVHNTWDLLRAFADYFPNRWDLIAVLKWSAYGNDIHVLGPVAAKVAAGVAIRTNQDAEILAQFHPKSIIRISPTTYELAKEAVVKKLNVTELIGTLADLEAVTRVAQEENTTINASIYLFDHYGDPWGFEFKSSAELQDLVDSIDPKRVKVQGIFTHLGYLQAAPNVQINERIKLFLKVAGPVAVKLAASLGPDDPPISVHWGASSEVSRLWNTSTGSIVLPEDPELRSLADACLSNPKIKFALRLGAITFGGREFEFPELKSIIWWKAKIAALHSSGNTNIAVINVGINDGYPRLFRRQGKWGEVSIGGTRYPLATPPQAHKIEVDVGPNPDPKKVFPGAEVCLLCNDMTPDDVFKHVAEDTYNIAMCATGASPKFEEESMFVYDDAPACEGPVQYVEKRNVRGPNGEMQK
;
A
#
# COMPACT_ATOMS: atom_id res chain seq x y z
N MET A 1 -4.58 -45.57 21.09
CA MET A 1 -3.28 -44.87 21.05
C MET A 1 -3.23 -43.72 20.01
N ARG A 2 -3.86 -43.82 18.81
CA ARG A 2 -3.85 -42.71 17.81
C ARG A 2 -4.80 -41.53 18.11
N ILE A 3 -5.90 -41.75 18.83
CA ILE A 3 -6.89 -40.68 19.16
C ILE A 3 -6.35 -39.73 20.24
N ASP A 4 -5.48 -40.23 21.12
CA ASP A 4 -4.95 -39.47 22.27
C ASP A 4 -3.88 -38.43 21.85
N VAL A 5 -3.16 -38.70 20.76
CA VAL A 5 -2.16 -37.78 20.19
C VAL A 5 -2.85 -36.59 19.50
N TYR A 6 -3.98 -36.83 18.81
CA TYR A 6 -4.74 -35.78 18.13
C TYR A 6 -5.37 -34.80 19.13
N ASN A 7 -5.93 -35.31 20.22
CA ASN A 7 -6.53 -34.47 21.26
C ASN A 7 -5.49 -33.64 22.01
N ARG A 8 -4.27 -34.17 22.22
CA ARG A 8 -3.15 -33.42 22.81
C ARG A 8 -2.62 -32.33 21.88
N LEU A 9 -2.57 -32.57 20.56
CA LEU A 9 -2.18 -31.58 19.56
C LEU A 9 -3.20 -30.41 19.47
N PHE A 10 -4.50 -30.72 19.51
CA PHE A 10 -5.54 -29.70 19.54
C PHE A 10 -5.53 -28.89 20.84
N ALA A 11 -5.32 -29.53 22.00
CA ALA A 11 -5.17 -28.83 23.28
C ALA A 11 -3.94 -27.91 23.31
N MET A 12 -2.83 -28.32 22.70
CA MET A 12 -1.63 -27.49 22.56
C MET A 12 -1.84 -26.30 21.61
N GLN A 13 -2.59 -26.46 20.51
CA GLN A 13 -2.94 -25.35 19.62
C GLN A 13 -3.90 -24.35 20.26
N ALA A 14 -4.89 -24.82 21.02
CA ALA A 14 -5.80 -23.97 21.79
C ALA A 14 -5.07 -23.19 22.90
N SER A 15 -4.13 -23.84 23.60
CA SER A 15 -3.27 -23.19 24.61
C SER A 15 -2.35 -22.13 24.00
N ARG A 16 -1.78 -22.38 22.81
CA ARG A 16 -0.98 -21.37 22.08
C ARG A 16 -1.82 -20.17 21.64
N ARG A 17 -3.08 -20.36 21.22
CA ARG A 17 -4.01 -19.25 20.92
C ARG A 17 -4.33 -18.41 22.16
N SER A 18 -4.57 -19.06 23.30
CA SER A 18 -4.81 -18.38 24.58
C SER A 18 -3.60 -17.57 25.05
N ILE A 19 -2.38 -18.10 24.90
CA ILE A 19 -1.14 -17.39 25.28
C ILE A 19 -0.86 -16.22 24.34
N LEU A 20 -1.12 -16.35 23.03
CA LEU A 20 -0.96 -15.25 22.07
C LEU A 20 -2.01 -14.14 22.26
N GLN A 21 -3.26 -14.51 22.58
CA GLN A 21 -4.32 -13.54 22.92
C GLN A 21 -4.05 -12.86 24.27
N GLY A 22 -3.53 -13.59 25.26
CA GLY A 22 -3.11 -13.05 26.55
C GLY A 22 -1.88 -12.14 26.45
N ALA A 23 -0.91 -12.47 25.60
CA ALA A 23 0.26 -11.63 25.32
C ALA A 23 -0.13 -10.34 24.57
N ALA A 24 -1.04 -10.42 23.60
CA ALA A 24 -1.57 -9.24 22.92
C ALA A 24 -2.34 -8.31 23.89
N ALA A 25 -3.13 -8.87 24.81
CA ALA A 25 -3.84 -8.10 25.83
C ALA A 25 -2.90 -7.50 26.90
N SER A 26 -1.81 -8.18 27.23
CA SER A 26 -0.82 -7.71 28.23
C SER A 26 0.11 -6.62 27.67
N ILE A 27 0.45 -6.70 26.37
CA ILE A 27 1.19 -5.63 25.67
C ILE A 27 0.33 -4.36 25.55
N LEU A 28 -1.00 -4.50 25.46
CA LEU A 28 -1.93 -3.36 25.42
C LEU A 28 -2.07 -2.61 26.75
N SER A 29 -1.67 -3.19 27.90
CA SER A 29 -1.88 -2.59 29.22
C SER A 29 -0.65 -1.88 29.81
N ALA A 30 0.54 -1.99 29.21
CA ALA A 30 1.80 -1.57 29.84
C ALA A 30 2.42 -0.26 29.30
N CYS A 31 1.80 0.43 28.33
CA CYS A 31 2.33 1.64 27.71
C CYS A 31 1.73 2.96 28.23
N SER A 32 1.20 2.99 29.46
CA SER A 32 0.85 4.24 30.13
C SER A 32 1.93 4.58 31.16
N LEU A 33 2.92 5.41 30.79
CA LEU A 33 3.70 6.31 31.65
C LEU A 33 5.02 6.72 30.97
N SER A 34 5.00 7.80 30.21
CA SER A 34 5.96 8.91 30.28
C SER A 34 5.76 9.86 29.10
N ALA A 35 5.74 11.16 29.39
CA ALA A 35 5.48 12.28 28.48
C ALA A 35 6.26 12.23 27.15
N CYS A 36 5.52 12.34 26.03
CA CYS A 36 6.02 12.75 24.72
C CYS A 36 4.84 13.27 23.85
N SER A 37 4.91 14.55 23.45
CA SER A 37 4.21 15.24 22.35
C SER A 37 2.67 15.30 22.31
N ASP A 38 2.15 16.34 21.64
CA ASP A 38 0.73 16.65 21.40
C ASP A 38 -0.06 15.57 20.61
N ASP A 39 0.59 14.48 20.24
CA ASP A 39 -0.04 13.29 19.67
C ASP A 39 -0.35 12.33 20.83
N GLY A 40 -1.61 12.25 21.26
CA GLY A 40 -2.07 11.45 22.40
C GLY A 40 -1.61 9.97 22.41
N PRO A 41 -1.94 9.19 23.45
CA PRO A 41 -1.46 7.82 23.64
C PRO A 41 -2.04 6.86 22.58
N GLY A 42 -1.50 6.89 21.36
CA GLY A 42 -1.89 5.99 20.30
C GLY A 42 -1.50 4.56 20.62
N LYS A 43 -2.16 3.59 19.96
CA LYS A 43 -1.69 2.21 19.98
C LYS A 43 -0.45 2.09 19.10
N PHE A 44 0.70 1.84 19.73
CA PHE A 44 1.98 1.62 19.05
C PHE A 44 2.27 0.12 18.99
N ILE A 45 2.75 -0.37 17.85
CA ILE A 45 3.34 -1.71 17.74
C ILE A 45 4.78 -1.58 17.28
N LEU A 46 5.69 -2.21 18.01
CA LEU A 46 7.11 -2.27 17.67
C LEU A 46 7.33 -3.24 16.50
N ALA A 47 8.04 -2.79 15.47
CA ALA A 47 8.41 -3.67 14.36
C ALA A 47 9.43 -4.74 14.79
N LYS A 48 9.47 -5.83 14.03
CA LYS A 48 10.25 -7.04 14.32
C LYS A 48 11.76 -6.81 14.43
N LYS A 49 12.32 -5.85 13.70
CA LYS A 49 13.76 -5.47 13.74
C LYS A 49 14.09 -4.39 14.78
N SER A 50 13.16 -4.01 15.66
CA SER A 50 13.50 -3.07 16.75
C SER A 50 14.55 -3.67 17.70
N ASN A 51 15.52 -2.84 18.11
CA ASN A 51 16.56 -3.20 19.05
C ASN A 51 16.61 -2.19 20.21
N ALA A 52 17.47 -2.41 21.21
CA ALA A 52 17.54 -1.52 22.38
C ALA A 52 17.83 -0.05 22.04
N ASN A 53 18.45 0.21 20.88
CA ASN A 53 18.90 1.52 20.42
C ASN A 53 18.06 2.10 19.28
N SER A 54 17.12 1.31 18.72
CA SER A 54 16.32 1.69 17.55
C SER A 54 14.90 1.12 17.68
N LYS A 55 13.91 2.01 17.64
CA LYS A 55 12.49 1.69 17.71
C LYS A 55 11.80 2.12 16.43
N VAL A 56 11.29 1.13 15.70
CA VAL A 56 10.35 1.34 14.60
C VAL A 56 8.96 1.07 15.14
N GLN A 57 8.05 2.03 15.01
CA GLN A 57 6.68 1.98 15.50
C GLN A 57 5.70 2.19 14.34
N ILE A 58 4.66 1.37 14.31
CA ILE A 58 3.52 1.54 13.41
C ILE A 58 2.35 2.11 14.22
N LEU A 59 1.76 3.19 13.71
CA LEU A 59 0.74 4.02 14.35
C LEU A 59 -0.64 3.64 13.80
N THR A 60 -1.27 2.60 14.36
CA THR A 60 -2.53 2.05 13.84
C THR A 60 -3.68 3.04 13.89
N GLU A 61 -3.69 3.94 14.87
CA GLU A 61 -4.72 4.98 15.00
C GLU A 61 -4.62 6.01 13.88
N ARG A 62 -3.40 6.43 13.52
CA ARG A 62 -3.20 7.30 12.35
C ARG A 62 -3.64 6.61 11.06
N TYR A 63 -3.36 5.31 10.93
CA TYR A 63 -3.85 4.54 9.79
C TYR A 63 -5.38 4.48 9.73
N GLU A 64 -6.05 4.21 10.86
CA GLU A 64 -7.51 4.26 10.95
C GLU A 64 -8.05 5.64 10.57
N ASN A 65 -7.44 6.71 11.09
CA ASN A 65 -7.84 8.09 10.79
C ASN A 65 -7.63 8.44 9.32
N ASN A 66 -6.49 8.04 8.71
CA ASN A 66 -6.24 8.24 7.29
C ASN A 66 -7.31 7.52 6.44
N LEU A 67 -7.64 6.26 6.76
CA LEU A 67 -8.67 5.51 6.04
C LEU A 67 -10.05 6.14 6.17
N ARG A 68 -10.41 6.64 7.37
CA ARG A 68 -11.68 7.32 7.61
C ARG A 68 -11.77 8.63 6.84
N ALA A 69 -10.73 9.46 6.90
CA ALA A 69 -10.68 10.71 6.13
C ALA A 69 -10.85 10.44 4.63
N LEU A 70 -10.12 9.46 4.08
CA LEU A 70 -10.24 9.07 2.67
C LEU A 70 -11.62 8.49 2.32
N ALA A 71 -12.27 7.78 3.24
CA ALA A 71 -13.64 7.30 3.04
C ALA A 71 -14.65 8.45 3.03
N ASP A 72 -14.46 9.46 3.89
CA ASP A 72 -15.28 10.66 3.95
C ASP A 72 -15.11 11.55 2.71
N TYR A 73 -13.98 11.43 2.00
CA TYR A 73 -13.70 12.12 0.74
C TYR A 73 -14.41 11.50 -0.46
N LEU A 74 -14.91 10.28 -0.35
CA LEU A 74 -15.60 9.63 -1.47
C LEU A 74 -16.84 10.43 -1.87
N PRO A 75 -17.14 10.52 -3.19
CA PRO A 75 -18.29 11.28 -3.64
C PRO A 75 -19.58 10.69 -3.08
N ILE A 76 -20.30 11.47 -2.27
CA ILE A 76 -21.71 11.19 -1.98
C ILE A 76 -22.47 11.59 -3.25
N THR A 77 -23.17 10.66 -3.89
CA THR A 77 -23.96 10.96 -5.09
C THR A 77 -25.17 11.79 -4.68
N VAL A 78 -25.00 13.10 -4.62
CA VAL A 78 -26.05 14.05 -4.27
C VAL A 78 -26.34 14.90 -5.51
N HIS A 79 -27.31 14.47 -6.31
CA HIS A 79 -27.80 15.30 -7.41
C HIS A 79 -28.73 16.40 -6.85
N ASN A 80 -28.24 17.65 -6.84
CA ASN A 80 -28.96 18.91 -6.62
C ASN A 80 -29.77 19.10 -5.32
N THR A 81 -29.49 20.22 -4.64
CA THR A 81 -30.14 20.87 -3.45
C THR A 81 -29.51 20.62 -2.07
N TRP A 82 -28.60 21.52 -1.71
CA TRP A 82 -27.63 21.37 -0.62
C TRP A 82 -28.15 21.30 0.82
N ASP A 83 -29.41 21.63 1.14
CA ASP A 83 -29.87 21.67 2.53
C ASP A 83 -30.92 20.60 2.90
N LEU A 84 -31.47 19.86 1.94
CA LEU A 84 -32.44 18.77 2.19
C LEU A 84 -31.83 17.36 2.19
N LEU A 85 -30.58 17.21 1.72
CA LEU A 85 -30.00 15.91 1.34
C LEU A 85 -29.25 15.16 2.44
N ARG A 86 -28.96 15.81 3.58
CA ARG A 86 -28.34 15.10 4.72
C ARG A 86 -29.31 14.11 5.39
N ALA A 87 -30.64 14.33 5.27
CA ALA A 87 -31.67 13.39 5.69
C ALA A 87 -32.00 12.31 4.64
N PHE A 88 -31.51 12.44 3.40
CA PHE A 88 -31.70 11.49 2.30
C PHE A 88 -30.44 10.68 1.94
N ALA A 89 -29.30 10.94 2.60
CA ALA A 89 -28.08 10.17 2.41
C ALA A 89 -28.26 8.67 2.75
N ASP A 90 -29.25 8.33 3.58
CA ASP A 90 -29.64 6.94 3.85
C ASP A 90 -30.35 6.26 2.66
N TYR A 91 -30.85 7.02 1.68
CA TYR A 91 -31.63 6.52 0.53
C TYR A 91 -30.81 6.33 -0.75
N PHE A 92 -29.65 6.98 -0.88
CA PHE A 92 -28.76 6.79 -2.03
C PHE A 92 -27.45 6.17 -1.53
N PRO A 93 -27.25 4.85 -1.71
CA PRO A 93 -26.06 4.17 -1.20
C PRO A 93 -24.81 4.81 -1.80
N ASN A 94 -23.78 4.97 -0.98
CA ASN A 94 -22.46 5.40 -1.44
C ASN A 94 -22.05 4.55 -2.65
N ARG A 95 -21.89 5.22 -3.81
CA ARG A 95 -21.59 4.57 -5.10
C ARG A 95 -20.09 4.32 -5.28
N TRP A 96 -19.30 4.66 -4.27
CA TRP A 96 -17.86 4.49 -4.26
C TRP A 96 -17.42 3.65 -3.06
N ASP A 97 -16.55 2.70 -3.32
CA ASP A 97 -15.93 1.86 -2.31
C ASP A 97 -14.44 2.20 -2.18
N LEU A 98 -13.93 2.28 -0.94
CA LEU A 98 -12.51 2.33 -0.65
C LEU A 98 -12.00 0.91 -0.47
N ILE A 99 -11.05 0.50 -1.31
CA ILE A 99 -10.30 -0.76 -1.17
C ILE A 99 -8.89 -0.42 -0.70
N ALA A 100 -8.53 -0.88 0.50
CA ALA A 100 -7.20 -0.66 1.06
C ALA A 100 -6.19 -1.62 0.43
N VAL A 101 -5.15 -1.11 -0.21
CA VAL A 101 -4.10 -1.94 -0.82
C VAL A 101 -3.04 -2.25 0.22
N LEU A 102 -2.86 -3.55 0.51
CA LEU A 102 -1.98 -4.08 1.54
C LEU A 102 -0.92 -5.03 0.99
N LYS A 103 -0.53 -4.86 -0.30
CA LYS A 103 0.55 -5.66 -0.91
C LYS A 103 1.87 -5.52 -0.12
N TRP A 104 2.73 -6.54 -0.20
CA TRP A 104 4.03 -6.61 0.48
C TRP A 104 3.94 -6.37 1.99
N SER A 105 3.05 -7.12 2.66
CA SER A 105 2.81 -6.95 4.09
C SER A 105 2.44 -5.49 4.46
N ALA A 106 1.45 -4.93 3.78
CA ALA A 106 1.01 -3.54 3.94
C ALA A 106 2.13 -2.50 3.68
N TYR A 107 2.80 -2.61 2.53
CA TYR A 107 3.92 -1.74 2.15
C TYR A 107 5.03 -1.71 3.21
N GLY A 108 5.29 -2.87 3.81
CA GLY A 108 6.26 -3.02 4.90
C GLY A 108 5.79 -2.55 6.27
N ASN A 109 4.56 -2.07 6.42
CA ASN A 109 4.02 -1.59 7.71
C ASN A 109 3.31 -2.70 8.51
N ASP A 110 3.69 -3.95 8.27
CA ASP A 110 3.17 -5.16 8.91
C ASP A 110 1.66 -5.35 8.77
N ILE A 111 1.28 -6.25 7.87
CA ILE A 111 -0.13 -6.58 7.62
C ILE A 111 -0.84 -7.22 8.83
N HIS A 112 -0.13 -7.81 9.78
CA HIS A 112 -0.73 -8.30 11.02
C HIS A 112 -1.24 -7.14 11.90
N VAL A 113 -0.61 -5.98 11.77
CA VAL A 113 -0.93 -4.77 12.53
C VAL A 113 -2.03 -3.97 11.85
N LEU A 114 -1.91 -3.77 10.53
CA LEU A 114 -2.84 -2.90 9.78
C LEU A 114 -4.02 -3.64 9.17
N GLY A 115 -3.88 -4.94 8.90
CA GLY A 115 -4.96 -5.81 8.40
C GLY A 115 -6.28 -5.70 9.17
N PRO A 116 -6.31 -5.79 10.52
CA PRO A 116 -7.57 -5.66 11.27
C PRO A 116 -8.20 -4.26 11.16
N VAL A 117 -7.38 -3.21 11.05
CA VAL A 117 -7.88 -1.84 10.88
C VAL A 117 -8.50 -1.69 9.49
N ALA A 118 -7.81 -2.14 8.45
CA ALA A 118 -8.31 -2.10 7.08
C ALA A 118 -9.59 -2.94 6.91
N ALA A 119 -9.64 -4.16 7.46
CA ALA A 119 -10.82 -5.02 7.41
C ALA A 119 -12.05 -4.39 8.08
N LYS A 120 -11.84 -3.59 9.13
CA LYS A 120 -12.89 -2.87 9.86
C LYS A 120 -13.41 -1.64 9.10
N VAL A 121 -12.52 -0.87 8.48
CA VAL A 121 -12.85 0.46 7.92
C VAL A 121 -13.16 0.41 6.43
N ALA A 122 -12.38 -0.34 5.65
CA ALA A 122 -12.48 -0.36 4.20
C ALA A 122 -13.68 -1.22 3.71
N ALA A 123 -14.06 -1.01 2.45
CA ALA A 123 -15.04 -1.87 1.77
C ALA A 123 -14.42 -3.20 1.32
N GLY A 124 -13.10 -3.25 1.20
CA GLY A 124 -12.32 -4.43 0.84
C GLY A 124 -10.84 -4.20 1.04
N VAL A 125 -10.05 -5.26 0.88
CA VAL A 125 -8.59 -5.21 0.91
C VAL A 125 -8.02 -5.81 -0.37
N ALA A 126 -6.90 -5.26 -0.84
CA ALA A 126 -6.21 -5.72 -2.03
C ALA A 126 -4.81 -6.25 -1.70
N ILE A 127 -4.45 -7.41 -2.26
CA ILE A 127 -3.21 -8.14 -1.98
C ILE A 127 -2.51 -8.59 -3.26
N ARG A 128 -1.25 -9.02 -3.12
CA ARG A 128 -0.49 -9.69 -4.20
C ARG A 128 -0.36 -11.19 -3.94
N THR A 129 -0.12 -11.59 -2.68
CA THR A 129 0.28 -12.97 -2.33
C THR A 129 -0.77 -13.71 -1.49
N ASN A 130 -0.74 -15.06 -1.54
CA ASN A 130 -1.57 -15.89 -0.66
C ASN A 130 -1.18 -15.77 0.82
N GLN A 131 0.09 -15.46 1.12
CA GLN A 131 0.54 -15.19 2.47
C GLN A 131 -0.17 -13.96 3.08
N ASP A 132 -0.32 -12.87 2.32
CA ASP A 132 -1.08 -11.70 2.77
C ASP A 132 -2.56 -12.07 2.97
N ALA A 133 -3.14 -12.83 2.04
CA ALA A 133 -4.55 -13.27 2.12
C ALA A 133 -4.81 -14.18 3.34
N GLU A 134 -3.90 -15.08 3.70
CA GLU A 134 -4.00 -15.91 4.91
C GLU A 134 -4.02 -15.11 6.20
N ILE A 135 -3.25 -14.02 6.25
CA ILE A 135 -3.24 -13.13 7.41
C ILE A 135 -4.57 -12.38 7.46
N LEU A 136 -5.01 -11.81 6.34
CA LEU A 136 -6.24 -11.03 6.28
C LEU A 136 -7.51 -11.86 6.52
N ALA A 137 -7.56 -13.11 6.05
CA ALA A 137 -8.70 -13.99 6.25
C ALA A 137 -9.07 -14.19 7.73
N GLN A 138 -8.11 -14.05 8.65
CA GLN A 138 -8.32 -14.13 10.09
C GLN A 138 -9.11 -12.94 10.66
N PHE A 139 -9.17 -11.83 9.93
CA PHE A 139 -9.86 -10.60 10.31
C PHE A 139 -11.19 -10.41 9.58
N HIS A 140 -11.60 -11.39 8.76
CA HIS A 140 -12.87 -11.40 8.04
C HIS A 140 -13.18 -10.10 7.26
N PRO A 141 -12.25 -9.61 6.40
CA PRO A 141 -12.54 -8.47 5.55
C PRO A 141 -13.75 -8.78 4.65
N LYS A 142 -14.50 -7.74 4.29
CA LYS A 142 -15.67 -7.85 3.40
C LYS A 142 -15.33 -8.47 2.05
N SER A 143 -14.15 -8.18 1.52
CA SER A 143 -13.60 -8.78 0.31
C SER A 143 -12.07 -8.76 0.33
N ILE A 144 -11.46 -9.75 -0.31
CA ILE A 144 -10.01 -9.82 -0.57
C ILE A 144 -9.84 -9.91 -2.08
N ILE A 145 -9.22 -8.92 -2.70
CA ILE A 145 -8.96 -8.92 -4.15
C ILE A 145 -7.47 -9.12 -4.43
N ARG A 146 -7.12 -9.94 -5.41
CA ARG A 146 -5.75 -9.98 -5.95
C ARG A 146 -5.57 -8.88 -6.99
N ILE A 147 -4.46 -8.15 -6.90
CA ILE A 147 -4.12 -7.05 -7.83
C ILE A 147 -2.90 -7.36 -8.70
N SER A 148 -2.67 -8.63 -8.97
CA SER A 148 -1.64 -9.13 -9.88
C SER A 148 -2.16 -10.36 -10.63
N PRO A 149 -1.67 -10.66 -11.85
CA PRO A 149 -2.02 -11.85 -12.60
C PRO A 149 -1.98 -13.11 -11.73
N THR A 150 -2.97 -13.97 -11.93
CA THR A 150 -3.13 -15.20 -11.16
C THR A 150 -2.59 -16.39 -11.93
N THR A 151 -1.92 -17.30 -11.24
CA THR A 151 -1.48 -18.59 -11.80
C THR A 151 -2.37 -19.72 -11.28
N TYR A 152 -2.28 -20.88 -11.91
CA TYR A 152 -3.00 -22.08 -11.44
C TYR A 152 -2.64 -22.40 -9.98
N GLU A 153 -1.36 -22.34 -9.61
CA GLU A 153 -0.87 -22.64 -8.27
C GLU A 153 -1.41 -21.64 -7.24
N LEU A 154 -1.39 -20.34 -7.57
CA LEU A 154 -1.90 -19.29 -6.68
C LEU A 154 -3.41 -19.46 -6.44
N ALA A 155 -4.20 -19.64 -7.50
CA ALA A 155 -5.64 -19.83 -7.39
C ALA A 155 -5.99 -21.13 -6.65
N LYS A 156 -5.28 -22.23 -6.97
CA LYS A 156 -5.47 -23.54 -6.32
C LYS A 156 -5.22 -23.46 -4.82
N GLU A 157 -4.10 -22.86 -4.42
CA GLU A 157 -3.76 -22.70 -3.01
C GLU A 157 -4.80 -21.84 -2.28
N ALA A 158 -5.25 -20.73 -2.88
CA ALA A 158 -6.27 -19.86 -2.29
C ALA A 158 -7.60 -20.60 -2.05
N VAL A 159 -8.03 -21.43 -3.01
CA VAL A 159 -9.23 -22.27 -2.89
C VAL A 159 -9.06 -23.34 -1.80
N VAL A 160 -7.96 -24.10 -1.82
CA VAL A 160 -7.69 -25.17 -0.84
C VAL A 160 -7.62 -24.61 0.58
N LYS A 161 -7.02 -23.43 0.76
CA LYS A 161 -6.93 -22.72 2.04
C LYS A 161 -8.20 -21.93 2.39
N LYS A 162 -9.21 -21.90 1.50
CA LYS A 162 -10.49 -21.21 1.68
C LYS A 162 -10.32 -19.71 1.98
N LEU A 163 -9.40 -19.06 1.28
CA LEU A 163 -9.05 -17.65 1.50
C LEU A 163 -10.08 -16.67 0.93
N ASN A 164 -11.03 -17.15 0.12
CA ASN A 164 -12.07 -16.34 -0.53
C ASN A 164 -11.51 -15.12 -1.29
N VAL A 165 -10.43 -15.35 -2.06
CA VAL A 165 -9.80 -14.32 -2.88
C VAL A 165 -10.59 -14.15 -4.18
N THR A 166 -10.88 -12.90 -4.54
CA THR A 166 -11.32 -12.54 -5.90
C THR A 166 -10.08 -12.39 -6.77
N GLU A 167 -9.89 -13.32 -7.71
CA GLU A 167 -8.70 -13.43 -8.55
C GLU A 167 -8.68 -12.37 -9.68
N LEU A 168 -7.49 -11.96 -10.12
CA LEU A 168 -7.31 -11.09 -11.29
C LEU A 168 -7.20 -11.96 -12.54
N ILE A 169 -8.04 -11.70 -13.53
CA ILE A 169 -7.97 -12.32 -14.86
C ILE A 169 -7.71 -11.23 -15.89
N GLY A 170 -6.51 -11.19 -16.46
CA GLY A 170 -6.16 -10.21 -17.49
C GLY A 170 -5.67 -10.83 -18.80
N THR A 171 -5.46 -12.15 -18.82
CA THR A 171 -5.14 -12.92 -20.03
C THR A 171 -6.00 -14.18 -20.15
N LEU A 172 -6.00 -14.80 -21.34
CA LEU A 172 -6.66 -16.10 -21.52
C LEU A 172 -6.00 -17.20 -20.67
N ALA A 173 -4.69 -17.13 -20.46
CA ALA A 173 -3.99 -18.08 -19.61
C ALA A 173 -4.46 -18.00 -18.15
N ASP A 174 -4.68 -16.79 -17.63
CA ASP A 174 -5.26 -16.58 -16.29
C ASP A 174 -6.66 -17.20 -16.21
N LEU A 175 -7.50 -16.97 -17.23
CA LEU A 175 -8.86 -17.51 -17.28
C LEU A 175 -8.86 -19.05 -17.33
N GLU A 176 -8.01 -19.64 -18.17
CA GLU A 176 -7.83 -21.09 -18.25
C GLU A 176 -7.36 -21.67 -16.90
N ALA A 177 -6.41 -21.02 -16.25
CA ALA A 177 -5.90 -21.43 -14.94
C ALA A 177 -7.01 -21.41 -13.87
N VAL A 178 -7.74 -20.30 -13.74
CA VAL A 178 -8.84 -20.16 -12.76
C VAL A 178 -9.96 -21.16 -13.07
N THR A 179 -10.36 -21.29 -14.34
CA THR A 179 -11.42 -22.22 -14.75
C THR A 179 -11.05 -23.66 -14.44
N ARG A 180 -9.79 -24.05 -14.69
CA ARG A 180 -9.29 -25.38 -14.37
C ARG A 180 -9.34 -25.66 -12.86
N VAL A 181 -8.91 -24.72 -12.02
CA VAL A 181 -9.01 -24.86 -10.56
C VAL A 181 -10.47 -25.00 -10.13
N ALA A 182 -11.37 -24.16 -10.64
CA ALA A 182 -12.79 -24.21 -10.34
C ALA A 182 -13.44 -25.56 -10.74
N GLN A 183 -12.97 -26.17 -11.83
CA GLN A 183 -13.41 -27.50 -12.26
C GLN A 183 -12.89 -28.60 -11.33
N GLU A 184 -11.59 -28.62 -11.07
CA GLU A 184 -10.95 -29.66 -10.25
C GLU A 184 -11.43 -29.64 -8.79
N GLU A 185 -11.57 -28.44 -8.21
CA GLU A 185 -12.04 -28.26 -6.82
C GLU A 185 -13.56 -28.20 -6.71
N ASN A 186 -14.26 -28.35 -7.84
CA ASN A 186 -15.72 -28.27 -7.93
C ASN A 186 -16.31 -27.09 -7.14
N THR A 187 -15.73 -25.90 -7.35
CA THR A 187 -16.12 -24.66 -6.69
C THR A 187 -16.32 -23.56 -7.73
N THR A 188 -17.01 -22.49 -7.33
CA THR A 188 -17.01 -21.23 -8.08
C THR A 188 -15.91 -20.33 -7.54
N ILE A 189 -15.11 -19.73 -8.41
CA ILE A 189 -14.07 -18.76 -8.05
C ILE A 189 -14.56 -17.36 -8.41
N ASN A 190 -14.45 -16.42 -7.48
CA ASN A 190 -14.73 -15.02 -7.76
C ASN A 190 -13.55 -14.43 -8.54
N ALA A 191 -13.82 -13.62 -9.56
CA ALA A 191 -12.78 -12.99 -10.35
C ALA A 191 -13.13 -11.54 -10.74
N SER A 192 -12.11 -10.76 -11.00
CA SER A 192 -12.23 -9.44 -11.64
C SER A 192 -11.45 -9.45 -12.96
N ILE A 193 -12.02 -8.86 -14.00
CA ILE A 193 -11.38 -8.77 -15.32
C ILE A 193 -10.49 -7.53 -15.37
N TYR A 194 -9.22 -7.73 -15.70
CA TYR A 194 -8.24 -6.67 -15.86
C TYR A 194 -8.12 -6.25 -17.32
N LEU A 195 -8.27 -4.96 -17.56
CA LEU A 195 -8.16 -4.31 -18.84
C LEU A 195 -6.89 -3.48 -18.88
N PHE A 196 -6.25 -3.54 -20.03
CA PHE A 196 -5.12 -2.72 -20.43
C PHE A 196 -3.78 -3.01 -19.73
N ASP A 197 -2.71 -2.53 -20.37
CA ASP A 197 -1.34 -2.65 -19.86
C ASP A 197 -1.14 -2.06 -18.45
N HIS A 198 -0.26 -2.69 -17.69
CA HIS A 198 0.18 -2.29 -16.35
C HIS A 198 1.66 -1.89 -16.40
N TYR A 199 1.97 -0.58 -16.43
CA TYR A 199 3.36 -0.11 -16.53
C TYR A 199 4.14 -0.63 -17.75
N GLY A 200 3.44 -0.93 -18.84
CA GLY A 200 4.02 -1.52 -20.05
C GLY A 200 4.08 -3.04 -20.04
N ASP A 201 3.70 -3.68 -18.93
CA ASP A 201 3.51 -5.12 -18.88
C ASP A 201 2.11 -5.48 -19.41
N PRO A 202 2.00 -6.53 -20.23
CA PRO A 202 0.74 -6.95 -20.86
C PRO A 202 -0.13 -7.75 -19.88
N TRP A 203 -0.44 -7.16 -18.72
CA TRP A 203 -1.22 -7.82 -17.67
C TRP A 203 -2.70 -7.92 -18.02
N GLY A 204 -3.22 -7.06 -18.90
CA GLY A 204 -4.66 -6.93 -19.15
C GLY A 204 -5.05 -7.12 -20.59
N PHE A 205 -6.34 -7.37 -20.80
CA PHE A 205 -6.89 -7.45 -22.15
C PHE A 205 -6.93 -6.05 -22.79
N GLU A 206 -6.46 -5.93 -24.02
CA GLU A 206 -6.46 -4.69 -24.81
C GLU A 206 -7.73 -4.56 -25.69
N PHE A 207 -8.90 -4.73 -25.07
CA PHE A 207 -10.18 -4.58 -25.75
C PHE A 207 -10.47 -3.12 -26.12
N LYS A 208 -10.99 -2.90 -27.33
CA LYS A 208 -11.33 -1.58 -27.87
C LYS A 208 -12.82 -1.30 -27.85
N SER A 209 -13.64 -2.31 -27.56
CA SER A 209 -15.10 -2.17 -27.47
C SER A 209 -15.69 -3.00 -26.34
N SER A 210 -16.86 -2.60 -25.87
CA SER A 210 -17.64 -3.39 -24.90
C SER A 210 -18.10 -4.73 -25.47
N ALA A 211 -18.25 -4.86 -26.80
CA ALA A 211 -18.62 -6.12 -27.44
C ALA A 211 -17.54 -7.19 -27.26
N GLU A 212 -16.26 -6.86 -27.46
CA GLU A 212 -15.15 -7.80 -27.26
C GLU A 212 -15.06 -8.29 -25.80
N LEU A 213 -15.21 -7.37 -24.84
CA LEU A 213 -15.26 -7.75 -23.42
C LEU A 213 -16.52 -8.57 -23.11
N GLN A 214 -17.65 -8.24 -23.72
CA GLN A 214 -18.89 -8.99 -23.53
C GLN A 214 -18.79 -10.42 -24.08
N ASP A 215 -18.14 -10.61 -25.23
CA ASP A 215 -17.89 -11.93 -25.81
C ASP A 215 -17.02 -12.78 -24.88
N LEU A 216 -15.98 -12.20 -24.28
CA LEU A 216 -15.19 -12.87 -23.24
C LEU A 216 -16.08 -13.26 -22.05
N VAL A 217 -16.86 -12.33 -21.50
CA VAL A 217 -17.73 -12.59 -20.34
C VAL A 217 -18.78 -13.66 -20.65
N ASP A 218 -19.41 -13.62 -21.83
CA ASP A 218 -20.43 -14.57 -22.24
C ASP A 218 -19.83 -15.98 -22.49
N SER A 219 -18.51 -16.08 -22.74
CA SER A 219 -17.80 -17.36 -22.86
C SER A 219 -17.46 -18.03 -21.51
N ILE A 220 -17.53 -17.27 -20.40
CA ILE A 220 -17.19 -17.77 -19.07
C ILE A 220 -18.38 -18.57 -18.51
N ASP A 221 -18.14 -19.80 -18.05
CA ASP A 221 -19.16 -20.57 -17.31
C ASP A 221 -19.39 -19.93 -15.92
N PRO A 222 -20.56 -19.33 -15.64
CA PRO A 222 -20.82 -18.65 -14.37
C PRO A 222 -20.88 -19.60 -13.18
N LYS A 223 -20.98 -20.93 -13.40
CA LYS A 223 -20.87 -21.94 -12.33
C LYS A 223 -19.42 -22.16 -11.90
N ARG A 224 -18.46 -21.80 -12.75
CA ARG A 224 -17.02 -21.97 -12.50
C ARG A 224 -16.37 -20.67 -12.08
N VAL A 225 -16.66 -19.58 -12.78
CA VAL A 225 -16.06 -18.28 -12.50
C VAL A 225 -17.13 -17.21 -12.42
N LYS A 226 -17.19 -16.49 -11.30
CA LYS A 226 -18.12 -15.38 -11.08
C LYS A 226 -17.39 -14.05 -11.22
N VAL A 227 -17.71 -13.31 -12.27
CA VAL A 227 -17.15 -11.97 -12.49
C VAL A 227 -17.79 -10.98 -11.51
N GLN A 228 -16.99 -10.42 -10.60
CA GLN A 228 -17.41 -9.46 -9.57
C GLN A 228 -16.86 -8.05 -9.79
N GLY A 229 -15.91 -7.88 -10.71
CA GLY A 229 -15.42 -6.55 -11.05
C GLY A 229 -14.69 -6.48 -12.38
N ILE A 230 -14.48 -5.24 -12.82
CA ILE A 230 -13.73 -4.90 -14.03
C ILE A 230 -12.80 -3.73 -13.69
N PHE A 231 -11.54 -3.81 -14.10
CA PHE A 231 -10.56 -2.82 -13.71
C PHE A 231 -9.42 -2.57 -14.65
N THR A 232 -8.80 -1.42 -14.44
CA THR A 232 -7.55 -1.04 -15.07
C THR A 232 -6.69 -0.30 -14.05
N HIS A 233 -5.43 0.00 -14.38
CA HIS A 233 -4.53 0.80 -13.55
C HIS A 233 -3.90 1.91 -14.38
N LEU A 234 -3.95 3.14 -13.87
CA LEU A 234 -3.45 4.33 -14.58
C LEU A 234 -2.05 4.73 -14.11
N GLY A 235 -1.38 3.90 -13.31
CA GLY A 235 -0.10 4.25 -12.69
C GLY A 235 0.99 4.66 -13.69
N TYR A 236 0.98 4.09 -14.90
CA TYR A 236 1.94 4.42 -15.96
C TYR A 236 1.71 5.81 -16.58
N LEU A 237 0.55 6.42 -16.31
CA LEU A 237 0.17 7.76 -16.77
C LEU A 237 0.29 8.82 -15.67
N GLN A 238 0.92 8.53 -14.52
CA GLN A 238 1.01 9.48 -13.41
C GLN A 238 1.66 10.83 -13.79
N ALA A 239 2.61 10.82 -14.72
CA ALA A 239 3.25 12.02 -15.24
C ALA A 239 2.58 12.57 -16.52
N ALA A 240 1.55 11.90 -17.03
CA ALA A 240 0.86 12.31 -18.24
C ALA A 240 -0.07 13.51 -17.97
N PRO A 241 -0.32 14.37 -18.96
CA PRO A 241 -1.33 15.43 -18.83
C PRO A 241 -2.71 14.86 -18.51
N ASN A 242 -3.50 15.58 -17.69
CA ASN A 242 -4.86 15.20 -17.31
C ASN A 242 -5.75 14.80 -18.50
N VAL A 243 -5.56 15.43 -19.67
CA VAL A 243 -6.29 15.08 -20.90
C VAL A 243 -6.05 13.62 -21.29
N GLN A 244 -4.80 13.15 -21.28
CA GLN A 244 -4.48 11.77 -21.64
C GLN A 244 -5.02 10.76 -20.62
N ILE A 245 -4.94 11.10 -19.32
CA ILE A 245 -5.52 10.29 -18.25
C ILE A 245 -7.04 10.18 -18.43
N ASN A 246 -7.72 11.29 -18.68
CA ASN A 246 -9.16 11.32 -18.91
C ASN A 246 -9.55 10.51 -20.15
N GLU A 247 -8.82 10.60 -21.25
CA GLU A 247 -9.06 9.77 -22.45
C GLU A 247 -8.93 8.27 -22.15
N ARG A 248 -7.94 7.87 -21.34
CA ARG A 248 -7.82 6.46 -20.91
C ARG A 248 -8.98 6.02 -20.02
N ILE A 249 -9.47 6.87 -19.12
CA ILE A 249 -10.66 6.56 -18.31
C ILE A 249 -11.91 6.48 -19.17
N LYS A 250 -12.10 7.39 -20.14
CA LYS A 250 -13.22 7.31 -21.09
C LYS A 250 -13.19 6.00 -21.85
N LEU A 251 -12.04 5.61 -22.40
CA LEU A 251 -11.87 4.33 -23.08
C LEU A 251 -12.23 3.16 -22.14
N PHE A 252 -11.71 3.18 -20.91
CA PHE A 252 -12.05 2.18 -19.89
C PHE A 252 -13.55 2.09 -19.65
N LEU A 253 -14.23 3.22 -19.39
CA LEU A 253 -15.67 3.23 -19.10
C LEU A 253 -16.51 2.88 -20.34
N LYS A 254 -16.09 3.24 -21.55
CA LYS A 254 -16.73 2.81 -22.81
C LYS A 254 -16.73 1.29 -22.96
N VAL A 255 -15.64 0.62 -22.54
CA VAL A 255 -15.50 -0.83 -22.61
C VAL A 255 -16.19 -1.52 -21.43
N ALA A 256 -15.83 -1.14 -20.20
CA ALA A 256 -16.25 -1.80 -18.97
C ALA A 256 -17.70 -1.49 -18.58
N GLY A 257 -18.17 -0.26 -18.80
CA GLY A 257 -19.45 0.23 -18.28
C GLY A 257 -20.66 -0.59 -18.76
N PRO A 258 -20.85 -0.76 -20.09
CA PRO A 258 -21.98 -1.54 -20.61
C PRO A 258 -21.98 -3.00 -20.12
N VAL A 259 -20.80 -3.63 -20.03
CA VAL A 259 -20.65 -5.02 -19.56
C VAL A 259 -20.96 -5.11 -18.07
N ALA A 260 -20.50 -4.16 -17.26
CA ALA A 260 -20.83 -4.07 -15.84
C ALA A 260 -22.34 -3.97 -15.62
N VAL A 261 -23.06 -3.18 -16.44
CA VAL A 261 -24.53 -3.04 -16.38
C VAL A 261 -25.23 -4.36 -16.65
N LYS A 262 -24.78 -5.12 -17.65
CA LYS A 262 -25.33 -6.45 -17.97
C LYS A 262 -25.06 -7.46 -16.85
N LEU A 263 -23.83 -7.50 -16.33
CA LEU A 263 -23.47 -8.33 -15.17
C LEU A 263 -24.33 -8.00 -13.96
N ALA A 264 -24.44 -6.71 -13.61
CA ALA A 264 -25.20 -6.23 -12.47
C ALA A 264 -26.70 -6.54 -12.56
N ALA A 265 -27.27 -6.55 -13.76
CA ALA A 265 -28.67 -6.92 -14.00
C ALA A 265 -28.95 -8.42 -13.72
N SER A 266 -27.92 -9.27 -13.79
CA SER A 266 -28.05 -10.71 -13.51
C SER A 266 -27.89 -11.07 -12.02
N LEU A 267 -27.47 -10.12 -11.18
CA LEU A 267 -27.23 -10.36 -9.77
C LEU A 267 -28.53 -10.60 -8.99
N GLY A 268 -28.51 -11.56 -8.08
CA GLY A 268 -29.54 -11.79 -7.07
C GLY A 268 -29.60 -10.67 -6.02
N PRO A 269 -30.58 -10.70 -5.10
CA PRO A 269 -30.73 -9.70 -4.04
C PRO A 269 -29.55 -9.69 -3.06
N ASP A 270 -28.95 -10.85 -2.80
CA ASP A 270 -27.86 -11.02 -1.82
C ASP A 270 -26.46 -10.99 -2.46
N ASP A 271 -26.39 -10.83 -3.78
CA ASP A 271 -25.12 -10.76 -4.48
C ASP A 271 -24.42 -9.42 -4.25
N PRO A 272 -23.09 -9.41 -4.06
CA PRO A 272 -22.35 -8.16 -3.95
C PRO A 272 -22.43 -7.36 -5.26
N PRO A 273 -22.44 -6.02 -5.20
CA PRO A 273 -22.40 -5.16 -6.38
C PRO A 273 -21.20 -5.47 -7.29
N ILE A 274 -21.36 -5.25 -8.60
CA ILE A 274 -20.24 -5.25 -9.54
C ILE A 274 -19.37 -4.02 -9.27
N SER A 275 -18.07 -4.26 -9.04
CA SER A 275 -17.10 -3.20 -8.83
C SER A 275 -16.46 -2.78 -10.16
N VAL A 276 -16.39 -1.48 -10.44
CA VAL A 276 -15.67 -0.92 -11.59
C VAL A 276 -14.57 0.00 -11.07
N HIS A 277 -13.30 -0.34 -11.30
CA HIS A 277 -12.20 0.24 -10.52
C HIS A 277 -11.01 0.68 -11.37
N TRP A 278 -10.65 1.97 -11.31
CA TRP A 278 -9.46 2.50 -12.01
C TRP A 278 -8.56 3.38 -11.14
N GLY A 279 -9.13 4.03 -10.11
CA GLY A 279 -8.40 5.01 -9.32
C GLY A 279 -7.44 4.36 -8.33
N ALA A 280 -6.20 4.83 -8.35
CA ALA A 280 -5.16 4.54 -7.37
C ALA A 280 -4.88 5.78 -6.50
N SER A 281 -3.91 5.71 -5.58
CA SER A 281 -3.52 6.83 -4.71
C SER A 281 -3.25 8.14 -5.45
N SER A 282 -2.53 8.11 -6.58
CA SER A 282 -2.25 9.29 -7.41
C SER A 282 -3.53 9.93 -7.98
N GLU A 283 -4.54 9.10 -8.21
CA GLU A 283 -5.80 9.53 -8.79
C GLU A 283 -6.68 10.27 -7.79
N VAL A 284 -6.52 9.99 -6.50
CA VAL A 284 -7.21 10.72 -5.43
C VAL A 284 -6.81 12.19 -5.47
N SER A 285 -5.51 12.49 -5.53
CA SER A 285 -5.00 13.87 -5.62
C SER A 285 -5.51 14.59 -6.86
N ARG A 286 -5.58 13.90 -8.00
CA ARG A 286 -6.09 14.47 -9.25
C ARG A 286 -7.58 14.76 -9.23
N LEU A 287 -8.36 13.89 -8.58
CA LEU A 287 -9.82 13.99 -8.49
C LEU A 287 -10.28 14.82 -7.29
N TRP A 288 -9.36 15.25 -6.42
CA TRP A 288 -9.67 16.05 -5.26
C TRP A 288 -10.13 17.45 -5.66
N ASN A 289 -11.28 17.86 -5.13
CA ASN A 289 -11.79 19.20 -5.27
C ASN A 289 -11.74 19.91 -3.93
N THR A 290 -10.82 20.87 -3.81
CA THR A 290 -10.60 21.64 -2.58
C THR A 290 -11.81 22.49 -2.18
N SER A 291 -12.67 22.88 -3.13
CA SER A 291 -13.86 23.68 -2.86
C SER A 291 -14.96 22.86 -2.20
N THR A 292 -15.06 21.57 -2.53
CA THR A 292 -16.06 20.66 -1.96
C THR A 292 -15.49 19.80 -0.83
N GLY A 293 -14.16 19.71 -0.70
CA GLY A 293 -13.52 18.77 0.23
C GLY A 293 -13.85 17.32 -0.12
N SER A 294 -14.02 17.01 -1.40
CA SER A 294 -14.40 15.69 -1.87
C SER A 294 -13.75 15.34 -3.19
N ILE A 295 -13.66 14.04 -3.45
CA ILE A 295 -13.30 13.48 -4.75
C ILE A 295 -14.48 13.75 -5.69
N VAL A 296 -14.20 14.25 -6.89
CA VAL A 296 -15.19 14.46 -7.94
C VAL A 296 -14.65 13.99 -9.28
N LEU A 297 -15.53 13.46 -10.13
CA LEU A 297 -15.13 13.20 -11.51
C LEU A 297 -14.78 14.52 -12.21
N PRO A 298 -13.80 14.52 -13.13
CA PRO A 298 -13.42 15.71 -13.90
C PRO A 298 -14.62 16.37 -14.57
N GLU A 299 -14.54 17.67 -14.82
CA GLU A 299 -15.54 18.45 -15.58
C GLU A 299 -15.47 18.16 -17.09
N ASP A 300 -15.34 16.89 -17.45
CA ASP A 300 -15.41 16.41 -18.82
C ASP A 300 -16.82 15.84 -19.07
N PRO A 301 -17.63 16.44 -19.97
CA PRO A 301 -19.02 16.04 -20.18
C PRO A 301 -19.17 14.59 -20.67
N GLU A 302 -18.26 14.13 -21.51
CA GLU A 302 -18.30 12.76 -22.04
C GLU A 302 -17.96 11.75 -20.94
N LEU A 303 -16.91 12.03 -20.17
CA LEU A 303 -16.53 11.18 -19.04
C LEU A 303 -17.66 11.06 -18.01
N ARG A 304 -18.34 12.17 -17.70
CA ARG A 304 -19.51 12.17 -16.81
C ARG A 304 -20.65 11.36 -17.37
N SER A 305 -20.99 11.54 -18.64
CA SER A 305 -22.02 10.76 -19.32
C SER A 305 -21.73 9.25 -19.26
N LEU A 306 -20.49 8.84 -19.52
CA LEU A 306 -20.06 7.43 -19.42
C LEU A 306 -20.14 6.89 -17.99
N ALA A 307 -19.72 7.69 -17.01
CA ALA A 307 -19.79 7.32 -15.61
C ALA A 307 -21.24 7.16 -15.12
N ASP A 308 -22.11 8.11 -15.45
CA ASP A 308 -23.54 8.08 -15.13
C ASP A 308 -24.24 6.89 -15.80
N ALA A 309 -23.90 6.61 -17.07
CA ALA A 309 -24.40 5.43 -17.78
C ALA A 309 -23.99 4.13 -17.08
N CYS A 310 -22.75 4.02 -16.61
CA CYS A 310 -22.28 2.88 -15.82
C CYS A 310 -23.00 2.79 -14.47
N LEU A 311 -23.20 3.91 -13.78
CA LEU A 311 -23.89 3.97 -12.50
C LEU A 311 -25.43 3.93 -12.59
N SER A 312 -26.00 3.82 -13.79
CA SER A 312 -27.45 3.70 -14.00
C SER A 312 -28.05 2.48 -13.31
N ASN A 313 -27.26 1.41 -13.12
CA ASN A 313 -27.66 0.25 -12.32
C ASN A 313 -27.19 0.41 -10.87
N PRO A 314 -28.09 0.36 -9.86
CA PRO A 314 -27.72 0.56 -8.44
C PRO A 314 -26.82 -0.55 -7.87
N LYS A 315 -26.73 -1.71 -8.54
CA LYS A 315 -25.80 -2.80 -8.17
C LYS A 315 -24.41 -2.63 -8.80
N ILE A 316 -24.08 -1.44 -9.27
CA ILE A 316 -22.72 -1.07 -9.67
C ILE A 316 -22.15 -0.05 -8.69
N LYS A 317 -20.91 -0.29 -8.31
CA LYS A 317 -20.10 0.66 -7.55
C LYS A 317 -18.79 0.94 -8.25
N PHE A 318 -18.34 2.18 -8.17
CA PHE A 318 -16.94 2.49 -8.41
C PHE A 318 -16.10 2.13 -7.20
N ALA A 319 -14.83 1.81 -7.41
CA ALA A 319 -13.91 1.62 -6.30
C ALA A 319 -12.55 2.24 -6.55
N LEU A 320 -12.00 2.83 -5.48
CA LEU A 320 -10.63 3.34 -5.42
C LEU A 320 -9.75 2.34 -4.69
N ARG A 321 -8.61 1.98 -5.29
CA ARG A 321 -7.63 1.06 -4.70
C ARG A 321 -6.47 1.87 -4.14
N LEU A 322 -6.55 2.17 -2.85
CA LEU A 322 -5.66 3.13 -2.20
C LEU A 322 -4.54 2.42 -1.45
N GLY A 323 -3.30 2.61 -1.90
CA GLY A 323 -2.08 2.13 -1.27
C GLY A 323 -1.37 3.24 -0.53
N ALA A 324 -0.27 3.75 -1.09
CA ALA A 324 0.64 4.74 -0.51
C ALA A 324 -0.05 5.90 0.24
N ILE A 325 -1.12 6.47 -0.32
CA ILE A 325 -1.85 7.58 0.32
C ILE A 325 -2.42 7.22 1.71
N THR A 326 -2.82 5.96 1.92
CA THR A 326 -3.37 5.50 3.21
C THR A 326 -2.30 5.46 4.31
N PHE A 327 -1.02 5.41 3.93
CA PHE A 327 0.14 5.41 4.82
C PHE A 327 0.65 6.82 5.14
N GLY A 328 -0.02 7.86 4.61
CA GLY A 328 0.29 9.27 4.88
C GLY A 328 1.51 9.79 4.13
N GLY A 329 1.72 9.33 2.90
CA GLY A 329 2.65 9.94 1.96
C GLY A 329 2.23 11.38 1.64
N ARG A 330 3.14 12.35 1.73
CA ARG A 330 2.81 13.76 1.48
C ARG A 330 2.84 14.11 0.00
N GLU A 331 3.33 13.21 -0.86
CA GLU A 331 3.30 13.35 -2.31
C GLU A 331 1.88 13.51 -2.88
N PHE A 332 0.85 13.22 -2.07
CA PHE A 332 -0.55 13.35 -2.45
C PHE A 332 -1.20 14.69 -2.05
N GLU A 333 -0.48 15.56 -1.35
CA GLU A 333 -0.92 16.92 -0.96
C GLU A 333 -2.10 16.99 0.03
N PHE A 334 -2.31 15.95 0.85
CA PHE A 334 -3.32 15.92 1.91
C PHE A 334 -2.67 16.14 3.29
N PRO A 335 -2.64 17.39 3.82
CA PRO A 335 -1.88 17.70 5.03
C PRO A 335 -2.38 16.99 6.29
N GLU A 336 -3.65 16.60 6.33
CA GLU A 336 -4.28 15.84 7.41
C GLU A 336 -3.88 14.36 7.40
N LEU A 337 -3.50 13.80 6.26
CA LEU A 337 -3.00 12.43 6.18
C LEU A 337 -1.58 12.40 6.75
N LYS A 338 -1.39 11.67 7.84
CA LYS A 338 -0.11 11.62 8.56
C LYS A 338 0.58 10.30 8.31
N SER A 339 1.91 10.36 8.19
CA SER A 339 2.73 9.16 8.15
C SER A 339 2.44 8.29 9.37
N ILE A 340 2.24 7.00 9.10
CA ILE A 340 1.90 6.01 10.12
C ILE A 340 3.12 5.27 10.67
N ILE A 341 4.31 5.53 10.12
CA ILE A 341 5.54 4.88 10.55
C ILE A 341 6.44 5.90 11.24
N TRP A 342 6.93 5.52 12.43
CA TRP A 342 7.98 6.24 13.12
C TRP A 342 9.21 5.36 13.26
N TRP A 343 10.37 5.94 13.03
CA TRP A 343 11.66 5.35 13.28
C TRP A 343 12.50 6.30 14.12
N LYS A 344 12.71 5.91 15.37
CA LYS A 344 13.45 6.68 16.35
C LYS A 344 14.63 5.86 16.87
N ALA A 345 15.74 6.52 17.12
CA ALA A 345 16.94 5.93 17.69
C ALA A 345 17.45 6.80 18.85
N LYS A 346 18.60 6.44 19.43
CA LYS A 346 19.27 7.27 20.43
C LYS A 346 20.71 7.57 20.03
N ILE A 347 21.21 8.72 20.45
CA ILE A 347 22.64 9.02 20.41
C ILE A 347 23.36 8.03 21.33
N ALA A 348 24.22 7.20 20.76
CA ALA A 348 25.02 6.24 21.52
C ALA A 348 26.25 6.90 22.13
N ALA A 349 26.91 7.78 21.38
CA ALA A 349 28.09 8.50 21.83
C ALA A 349 28.20 9.86 21.14
N LEU A 350 28.95 10.76 21.77
CA LEU A 350 29.34 12.06 21.21
C LEU A 350 30.86 12.16 21.28
N HIS A 351 31.52 12.52 20.18
CA HIS A 351 32.96 12.74 20.16
C HIS A 351 33.33 13.94 19.31
N SER A 352 34.43 14.61 19.65
CA SER A 352 34.95 15.71 18.86
C SER A 352 35.75 15.18 17.67
N SER A 353 35.58 15.80 16.50
CA SER A 353 36.31 15.50 15.27
C SER A 353 36.70 16.81 14.60
N GLY A 354 37.98 17.19 14.74
CA GLY A 354 38.45 18.52 14.32
C GLY A 354 37.70 19.64 15.06
N ASN A 355 37.06 20.53 14.29
CA ASN A 355 36.30 21.67 14.82
C ASN A 355 34.79 21.38 14.95
N THR A 356 34.36 20.12 14.87
CA THR A 356 32.95 19.77 15.06
C THR A 356 32.78 18.63 16.06
N ASN A 357 31.54 18.38 16.47
CA ASN A 357 31.17 17.22 17.26
C ASN A 357 30.33 16.27 16.40
N ILE A 358 30.57 14.97 16.60
CA ILE A 358 29.93 13.89 15.86
C ILE A 358 29.10 13.06 16.84
N ALA A 359 27.79 13.02 16.60
CA ALA A 359 26.89 12.12 17.28
C ALA A 359 26.86 10.76 16.56
N VAL A 360 27.15 9.69 17.30
CA VAL A 360 27.11 8.31 16.80
C VAL A 360 25.76 7.71 17.17
N ILE A 361 25.08 7.11 16.19
CA ILE A 361 23.80 6.43 16.38
C ILE A 361 23.97 4.99 15.91
N ASN A 362 23.59 4.02 16.75
CA ASN A 362 23.71 2.58 16.46
C ASN A 362 22.55 2.08 15.59
N VAL A 363 22.41 2.71 14.42
CA VAL A 363 21.51 2.32 13.32
C VAL A 363 22.33 2.38 12.05
N GLY A 364 22.30 1.34 11.23
CA GLY A 364 23.02 1.30 9.96
C GLY A 364 22.25 0.59 8.85
N ILE A 365 22.97 0.23 7.80
CA ILE A 365 22.41 -0.45 6.62
C ILE A 365 21.70 -1.75 7.00
N ASN A 366 22.26 -2.52 7.95
CA ASN A 366 21.68 -3.81 8.35
C ASN A 366 20.35 -3.66 9.13
N ASP A 367 20.11 -2.47 9.68
CA ASP A 367 18.84 -2.09 10.31
C ASP A 367 17.82 -1.55 9.29
N GLY A 368 18.17 -1.56 8.00
CA GLY A 368 17.34 -1.05 6.91
C GLY A 368 17.54 0.44 6.62
N TYR A 369 18.57 1.08 7.19
CA TYR A 369 18.80 2.51 6.94
C TYR A 369 19.50 2.63 5.59
N PRO A 370 18.84 3.20 4.58
CA PRO A 370 19.37 3.15 3.22
C PRO A 370 20.72 3.87 3.17
N ARG A 371 21.58 3.43 2.26
CA ARG A 371 22.81 4.17 1.95
C ARG A 371 22.41 5.42 1.17
N LEU A 372 21.95 6.45 1.89
CA LEU A 372 21.47 7.71 1.36
C LEU A 372 22.52 8.31 0.41
N PHE A 373 22.21 8.33 -0.88
CA PHE A 373 23.12 8.84 -1.90
C PHE A 373 23.14 10.37 -1.91
N ARG A 374 24.29 10.92 -2.31
CA ARG A 374 24.49 12.35 -2.50
C ARG A 374 23.78 12.83 -3.76
N ARG A 375 22.56 13.37 -3.62
CA ARG A 375 22.13 14.44 -4.52
C ARG A 375 22.84 15.72 -4.05
N GLN A 376 23.66 16.33 -4.90
CA GLN A 376 24.33 17.63 -4.64
C GLN A 376 25.42 17.63 -3.52
N GLY A 377 26.05 16.49 -3.22
CA GLY A 377 27.22 16.48 -2.32
C GLY A 377 26.91 16.54 -0.82
N LYS A 378 25.64 16.50 -0.40
CA LYS A 378 25.25 16.34 1.01
C LYS A 378 24.75 14.93 1.27
N TRP A 379 25.14 14.36 2.40
CA TRP A 379 24.52 13.14 2.91
C TRP A 379 23.13 13.47 3.47
N GLY A 380 22.30 12.46 3.74
CA GLY A 380 20.98 12.68 4.33
C GLY A 380 21.01 13.40 5.68
N GLU A 381 19.84 13.71 6.23
CA GLU A 381 19.69 14.40 7.51
C GLU A 381 18.93 13.53 8.51
N VAL A 382 19.06 13.85 9.80
CA VAL A 382 18.24 13.33 10.89
C VAL A 382 17.75 14.50 11.75
N SER A 383 16.68 14.32 12.53
CA SER A 383 16.23 15.33 13.51
C SER A 383 16.66 14.95 14.93
N ILE A 384 17.28 15.87 15.66
CA ILE A 384 17.63 15.74 17.08
C ILE A 384 17.07 16.96 17.82
N GLY A 385 16.14 16.75 18.75
CA GLY A 385 15.48 17.84 19.48
C GLY A 385 14.78 18.88 18.59
N GLY A 386 14.18 18.43 17.48
CA GLY A 386 13.51 19.27 16.48
C GLY A 386 14.45 20.02 15.53
N THR A 387 15.77 19.79 15.62
CA THR A 387 16.76 20.42 14.74
C THR A 387 17.34 19.39 13.77
N ARG A 388 17.39 19.74 12.48
CA ARG A 388 17.96 18.88 11.43
C ARG A 388 19.48 18.96 11.43
N TYR A 389 20.11 17.79 11.39
CA TYR A 389 21.56 17.65 11.34
C TYR A 389 21.95 16.73 10.18
N PRO A 390 22.97 17.09 9.38
CA PRO A 390 23.43 16.25 8.29
C PRO A 390 24.25 15.06 8.80
N LEU A 391 24.22 13.96 8.05
CA LEU A 391 25.16 12.88 8.25
C LEU A 391 26.60 13.36 7.92
N ALA A 392 27.55 13.03 8.79
CA ALA A 392 28.96 13.35 8.61
C ALA A 392 29.63 12.42 7.59
N THR A 393 29.22 11.15 7.57
CA THR A 393 29.77 10.09 6.71
C THR A 393 28.63 9.24 6.13
N PRO A 394 28.85 8.51 5.03
CA PRO A 394 27.85 7.57 4.54
C PRO A 394 27.47 6.54 5.62
N PRO A 395 26.20 6.09 5.66
CA PRO A 395 25.77 5.04 6.59
C PRO A 395 26.67 3.80 6.52
N GLN A 396 27.04 3.28 7.69
CA GLN A 396 27.83 2.07 7.84
C GLN A 396 26.91 0.88 8.17
N ALA A 397 27.46 -0.33 8.25
CA ALA A 397 26.67 -1.53 8.50
C ALA A 397 25.80 -1.46 9.76
N HIS A 398 26.31 -0.83 10.84
CA HIS A 398 25.66 -0.82 12.16
C HIS A 398 25.59 0.57 12.81
N LYS A 399 26.04 1.62 12.11
CA LYS A 399 26.01 2.98 12.64
C LYS A 399 25.88 4.04 11.56
N ILE A 400 25.34 5.17 11.96
CA ILE A 400 25.42 6.45 11.26
C ILE A 400 26.12 7.47 12.15
N GLU A 401 26.78 8.43 11.52
CA GLU A 401 27.48 9.52 12.19
C GLU A 401 26.86 10.83 11.72
N VAL A 402 26.52 11.70 12.67
CA VAL A 402 25.78 12.94 12.45
C VAL A 402 26.65 14.11 12.90
N ASP A 403 26.85 15.08 12.01
CA ASP A 403 27.56 16.32 12.35
C ASP A 403 26.62 17.26 13.11
N VAL A 404 26.91 17.48 14.39
CA VAL A 404 26.10 18.33 15.28
C VAL A 404 26.74 19.70 15.53
N GLY A 405 27.78 20.04 14.78
CA GLY A 405 28.47 21.32 14.85
C GLY A 405 29.45 21.47 16.02
N PRO A 406 30.19 22.60 16.08
CA PRO A 406 31.18 22.89 17.12
C PRO A 406 30.58 23.06 18.52
N ASN A 407 29.35 23.60 18.60
CA ASN A 407 28.67 23.97 19.84
C ASN A 407 27.23 23.43 19.84
N PRO A 408 27.03 22.10 19.88
CA PRO A 408 25.70 21.54 19.92
C PRO A 408 24.97 21.94 21.21
N ASP A 409 23.65 22.14 21.14
CA ASP A 409 22.84 22.45 22.33
C ASP A 409 22.88 21.25 23.31
N PRO A 410 23.50 21.37 24.49
CA PRO A 410 23.67 20.25 25.42
C PRO A 410 22.33 19.76 26.01
N LYS A 411 21.24 20.53 25.88
CA LYS A 411 19.89 20.09 26.29
C LYS A 411 19.23 19.20 25.26
N LYS A 412 19.68 19.22 24.00
CA LYS A 412 19.11 18.46 22.89
C LYS A 412 20.03 17.33 22.43
N VAL A 413 21.33 17.57 22.46
CA VAL A 413 22.35 16.69 21.89
C VAL A 413 23.23 16.16 23.01
N PHE A 414 22.90 14.97 23.51
CA PHE A 414 23.66 14.26 24.54
C PHE A 414 23.48 12.74 24.36
N PRO A 415 24.41 11.90 24.83
CA PRO A 415 24.22 10.44 24.80
C PRO A 415 22.90 10.02 25.48
N GLY A 416 22.07 9.28 24.76
CA GLY A 416 20.73 8.86 25.16
C GLY A 416 19.60 9.76 24.63
N ALA A 417 19.91 10.94 24.09
CA ALA A 417 18.93 11.80 23.43
C ALA A 417 18.29 11.07 22.24
N GLU A 418 16.98 11.28 22.05
CA GLU A 418 16.24 10.70 20.95
C GLU A 418 16.63 11.33 19.62
N VAL A 419 16.76 10.49 18.60
CA VAL A 419 17.04 10.87 17.22
C VAL A 419 15.87 10.39 16.37
N CYS A 420 15.24 11.29 15.66
CA CYS A 420 14.21 10.97 14.69
C CYS A 420 14.85 10.71 13.32
N LEU A 421 14.76 9.46 12.88
CA LEU A 421 15.16 9.00 11.54
C LEU A 421 13.98 9.08 10.57
N LEU A 422 12.78 8.81 11.07
CA LEU A 422 11.50 9.00 10.38
C LEU A 422 10.44 9.36 11.42
N CYS A 423 9.89 10.56 11.40
CA CYS A 423 8.81 10.98 12.30
C CYS A 423 8.16 12.28 11.80
N ASN A 424 7.45 13.02 12.64
CA ASN A 424 6.89 14.31 12.27
C ASN A 424 7.97 15.35 11.87
N ASP A 425 9.15 15.31 12.49
CA ASP A 425 10.26 16.24 12.18
C ASP A 425 11.06 15.85 10.93
N MET A 426 11.03 14.54 10.61
CA MET A 426 11.67 13.94 9.45
C MET A 426 10.69 13.04 8.72
N THR A 427 9.92 13.62 7.81
CA THR A 427 8.83 12.90 7.15
C THR A 427 9.35 12.00 6.03
N PRO A 428 8.54 11.02 5.57
CA PRO A 428 8.93 10.17 4.43
C PRO A 428 9.43 10.96 3.22
N ASP A 429 8.79 12.08 2.87
CA ASP A 429 9.23 13.00 1.80
C ASP A 429 10.60 13.61 2.02
N ASP A 430 10.97 13.92 3.27
CA ASP A 430 12.29 14.44 3.58
C ASP A 430 13.33 13.38 3.28
N VAL A 431 13.08 12.14 3.69
CA VAL A 431 13.94 11.00 3.41
C VAL A 431 13.98 10.72 1.90
N PHE A 432 12.82 10.70 1.21
CA PHE A 432 12.69 10.50 -0.24
C PHE A 432 13.56 11.44 -1.06
N LYS A 433 13.59 12.75 -0.71
CA LYS A 433 14.45 13.74 -1.36
C LYS A 433 15.93 13.34 -1.36
N HIS A 434 16.35 12.51 -0.40
CA HIS A 434 17.72 12.03 -0.25
C HIS A 434 17.95 10.61 -0.80
N VAL A 435 16.94 9.73 -0.84
CA VAL A 435 17.15 8.31 -1.22
C VAL A 435 16.99 8.05 -2.72
N ALA A 436 16.27 8.89 -3.46
CA ALA A 436 15.83 8.58 -4.83
C ALA A 436 15.06 7.24 -4.96
N GLU A 437 14.53 6.75 -3.84
CA GLU A 437 13.65 5.59 -3.70
C GLU A 437 12.36 6.06 -3.04
N ASP A 438 11.24 5.40 -3.36
CA ASP A 438 9.92 5.68 -2.79
C ASP A 438 9.84 5.46 -1.25
N THR A 439 8.78 6.02 -0.67
CA THR A 439 8.55 6.04 0.79
C THR A 439 8.26 4.66 1.37
N TYR A 440 7.68 3.74 0.58
CA TYR A 440 7.37 2.39 1.04
C TYR A 440 8.59 1.48 1.08
N ASN A 441 9.60 1.74 0.23
CA ASN A 441 10.86 1.01 0.28
C ASN A 441 11.55 1.20 1.63
N ILE A 442 11.56 2.43 2.14
CA ILE A 442 12.10 2.75 3.46
C ILE A 442 11.33 2.01 4.56
N ALA A 443 9.99 1.97 4.48
CA ALA A 443 9.19 1.26 5.48
C ALA A 443 9.48 -0.24 5.49
N MET A 444 9.54 -0.89 4.32
CA MET A 444 9.91 -2.29 4.17
C MET A 444 11.32 -2.59 4.70
N CYS A 445 12.27 -1.68 4.49
CA CYS A 445 13.62 -1.83 5.03
C CYS A 445 13.64 -1.68 6.55
N ALA A 446 13.04 -0.61 7.08
CA ALA A 446 13.04 -0.31 8.51
C ALA A 446 12.35 -1.40 9.34
N THR A 447 11.27 -1.99 8.84
CA THR A 447 10.58 -3.09 9.55
C THR A 447 11.22 -4.46 9.32
N GLY A 448 12.13 -4.57 8.35
CA GLY A 448 12.70 -5.84 7.90
C GLY A 448 11.69 -6.72 7.17
N ALA A 449 10.64 -6.12 6.60
CA ALA A 449 9.61 -6.79 5.81
C ALA A 449 10.01 -7.00 4.34
N SER A 450 11.13 -6.42 3.90
CA SER A 450 11.69 -6.69 2.57
C SER A 450 11.93 -8.20 2.39
N PRO A 451 11.41 -8.78 1.29
CA PRO A 451 11.73 -10.15 0.92
C PRO A 451 13.24 -10.29 0.77
N LYS A 452 13.80 -11.40 1.26
CA LYS A 452 15.14 -11.79 0.82
C LYS A 452 15.02 -12.14 -0.66
N PHE A 453 15.64 -11.36 -1.54
CA PHE A 453 15.72 -11.71 -2.94
C PHE A 453 16.46 -13.05 -3.07
N GLU A 454 15.82 -14.03 -3.70
CA GLU A 454 16.54 -15.03 -4.47
C GLU A 454 16.95 -14.35 -5.78
N GLU A 455 18.21 -14.50 -6.20
CA GLU A 455 18.98 -13.66 -7.14
C GLU A 455 18.38 -13.39 -8.56
N GLU A 456 17.17 -13.85 -8.89
CA GLU A 456 16.72 -13.95 -10.29
C GLU A 456 15.69 -12.91 -10.78
N SER A 457 15.08 -12.05 -9.92
CA SER A 457 14.10 -11.06 -10.39
C SER A 457 14.68 -9.62 -10.40
N MET A 458 15.29 -9.23 -11.51
CA MET A 458 16.04 -7.97 -11.64
C MET A 458 15.33 -6.87 -12.47
N PHE A 459 14.01 -6.93 -12.67
CA PHE A 459 13.31 -5.94 -13.49
C PHE A 459 11.96 -5.45 -12.96
N VAL A 460 11.80 -4.12 -13.10
CA VAL A 460 10.58 -3.28 -13.19
C VAL A 460 9.99 -2.77 -11.87
N TYR A 461 10.27 -1.48 -11.58
CA TYR A 461 9.51 -0.38 -10.93
C TYR A 461 8.47 -0.61 -9.80
N ASP A 462 8.14 -1.84 -9.43
CA ASP A 462 7.11 -2.21 -8.45
C ASP A 462 7.47 -3.57 -7.80
N ASP A 463 8.75 -3.92 -7.69
CA ASP A 463 9.20 -5.06 -6.89
C ASP A 463 9.89 -4.56 -5.60
N ALA A 464 9.67 -5.31 -4.52
CA ALA A 464 10.04 -4.95 -3.16
C ALA A 464 11.51 -4.49 -3.03
N PRO A 465 11.86 -3.56 -2.14
CA PRO A 465 13.19 -2.98 -2.08
C PRO A 465 14.24 -4.01 -1.73
N ALA A 466 15.40 -3.92 -2.39
CA ALA A 466 16.61 -4.62 -1.98
C ALA A 466 17.22 -3.90 -0.75
N CYS A 467 16.73 -4.22 0.45
CA CYS A 467 17.25 -3.63 1.69
C CYS A 467 18.62 -4.18 2.09
N GLU A 468 18.99 -5.35 1.57
CA GLU A 468 20.27 -6.01 1.81
C GLU A 468 21.01 -6.16 0.48
N GLY A 469 21.88 -5.20 0.18
CA GLY A 469 22.79 -5.28 -0.94
C GLY A 469 23.41 -3.92 -1.25
N PRO A 470 24.65 -3.85 -1.76
CA PRO A 470 25.01 -2.69 -2.54
C PRO A 470 24.01 -2.66 -3.68
N VAL A 471 23.08 -1.69 -3.69
CA VAL A 471 22.42 -1.34 -4.95
C VAL A 471 23.56 -1.09 -5.91
N GLN A 472 23.79 -2.02 -6.84
CA GLN A 472 24.75 -1.82 -7.92
C GLN A 472 24.12 -0.76 -8.81
N TYR A 473 24.19 0.50 -8.37
CA TYR A 473 24.11 1.61 -9.28
C TYR A 473 25.32 1.48 -10.18
N VAL A 474 25.08 1.00 -11.39
CA VAL A 474 26.01 1.17 -12.49
C VAL A 474 26.13 2.68 -12.67
N GLU A 475 27.16 3.27 -12.08
CA GLU A 475 27.51 4.65 -12.32
C GLU A 475 27.89 4.74 -13.81
N LYS A 476 26.96 5.23 -14.65
CA LYS A 476 27.26 5.57 -16.04
C LYS A 476 28.24 6.73 -16.06
N ARG A 477 29.52 6.41 -15.91
CA ARG A 477 30.60 7.36 -16.12
C ARG A 477 30.86 7.42 -17.61
N ASN A 478 30.70 8.61 -18.18
CA ASN A 478 31.29 8.85 -19.48
C ASN A 478 32.81 8.81 -19.32
N VAL A 479 33.43 7.71 -19.71
CA VAL A 479 34.89 7.59 -19.69
C VAL A 479 35.40 8.06 -21.03
N ARG A 480 36.31 9.03 -21.01
CA ARG A 480 36.99 9.47 -22.23
C ARG A 480 38.02 8.41 -22.60
N GLY A 481 37.82 7.73 -23.71
CA GLY A 481 38.77 6.78 -24.25
C GLY A 481 40.10 7.46 -24.63
N PRO A 482 41.16 6.68 -24.91
CA PRO A 482 42.48 7.20 -25.29
C PRO A 482 42.45 8.15 -26.49
N ASN A 483 41.38 8.07 -27.29
CA ASN A 483 41.19 8.81 -28.54
C ASN A 483 40.31 10.06 -28.34
N GLY A 484 39.88 10.36 -27.11
CA GLY A 484 39.00 11.50 -26.81
C GLY A 484 37.50 11.23 -26.94
N GLU A 485 37.10 10.05 -27.41
CA GLU A 485 35.70 9.63 -27.54
C GLU A 485 35.07 9.31 -26.18
N MET A 486 33.80 9.69 -26.00
CA MET A 486 33.05 9.40 -24.77
C MET A 486 32.40 8.01 -24.88
N GLN A 487 32.82 7.07 -24.03
CA GLN A 487 32.14 5.78 -23.85
C GLN A 487 31.20 5.88 -22.64
N LYS A 488 29.93 5.48 -22.82
CA LYS A 488 28.84 5.62 -21.84
C LYS A 488 28.81 4.52 -20.81
#